data_AF-A0AAU8C4F3-F1
#
_entry.id   AF-A0AAU8C4F3-F1
#
_cell.length_a   1.000
_cell.length_b   1.000
_cell.length_c   1.000
_cell.angle_alpha   90.00
_cell.angle_beta   90.00
_cell.angle_gamma   90.00
#
_symmetry.space_group_name_H-M   'P 1'
#
loop_
_entity.id
_entity.type
_entity.pdbx_description
1 polymer ?
#
loop_
_entity_poly.entity_id
_entity_poly.type
_entity_poly.pdbx_seq_one_letter_code
_entity_poly.pdbx_strand_id
1 'polypeptide(L)'
;MSVKRQWSSKVGIPFLCVALLMTAACARGPSEIQTIGQAGINPDLHAMAIREVRVLQSKGQRVWCVPFARNASGVQIRGNANTWWAQANGLYERGKEPVVGSVMAFKGTSRNPMGHVAVVSEVVSPREIKVDHANWKRNKISLGMSVQDVSPLNDWSDVRLESQAGSYGSVYPINGFIYPDAKSAPSNEMTQPPMFAFSAAPTQSN
;
A
#
# COMPACT_ATOMS: atom_id res chain seq x y z
N MET A 1 -84.28 10.11 4.56
CA MET A 1 -84.60 10.16 3.12
C MET A 1 -83.90 11.37 2.52
N SER A 2 -82.84 11.20 1.74
CA SER A 2 -82.37 12.21 0.77
C SER A 2 -81.39 11.51 -0.18
N VAL A 3 -81.51 11.80 -1.47
CA VAL A 3 -81.21 10.89 -2.58
C VAL A 3 -80.06 11.44 -3.42
N LYS A 4 -79.40 10.52 -4.16
CA LYS A 4 -78.66 10.69 -5.44
C LYS A 4 -77.15 10.92 -5.27
N ARG A 5 -76.26 10.36 -6.09
CA ARG A 5 -76.31 9.48 -7.27
C ARG A 5 -74.86 9.09 -7.65
N GLN A 6 -74.72 7.93 -8.29
CA GLN A 6 -73.85 7.58 -9.45
C GLN A 6 -72.35 7.91 -9.38
N TRP A 7 -71.45 6.98 -9.70
CA TRP A 7 -71.16 6.65 -11.10
C TRP A 7 -70.56 5.24 -11.30
N SER A 8 -70.83 4.72 -12.49
CA SER A 8 -70.72 3.34 -12.97
C SER A 8 -69.42 3.05 -13.76
N SER A 9 -68.90 1.83 -13.58
CA SER A 9 -68.51 0.85 -14.62
C SER A 9 -67.41 1.08 -15.67
N LYS A 10 -66.48 0.09 -15.66
CA LYS A 10 -66.04 -0.83 -16.76
C LYS A 10 -65.04 -0.37 -17.84
N VAL A 11 -63.83 -0.96 -17.74
CA VAL A 11 -63.06 -1.80 -18.72
C VAL A 11 -63.16 -1.50 -20.24
N GLY A 12 -61.99 -1.36 -20.88
CA GLY A 12 -61.72 -1.61 -22.32
C GLY A 12 -60.21 -1.51 -22.62
N ILE A 13 -59.48 -2.62 -22.77
CA ILE A 13 -59.07 -3.34 -24.01
C ILE A 13 -57.79 -2.77 -24.70
N PRO A 14 -56.83 -3.63 -25.14
CA PRO A 14 -55.46 -3.27 -25.50
C PRO A 14 -55.23 -3.13 -27.02
N PHE A 15 -54.32 -2.25 -27.45
CA PHE A 15 -53.71 -2.18 -28.81
C PHE A 15 -52.43 -1.32 -28.68
N LEU A 16 -51.21 -1.89 -28.71
CA LEU A 16 -50.37 -2.14 -29.89
C LEU A 16 -50.03 -0.85 -30.67
N CYS A 17 -48.77 -0.38 -30.58
CA CYS A 17 -47.92 0.10 -31.69
C CYS A 17 -46.70 0.95 -31.27
N VAL A 18 -45.51 0.49 -31.71
CA VAL A 18 -44.39 1.28 -32.28
C VAL A 18 -43.56 2.12 -31.28
N ALA A 19 -42.41 1.62 -30.79
CA ALA A 19 -41.07 1.61 -31.42
C ALA A 19 -40.39 3.00 -31.50
N LEU A 20 -39.30 3.21 -30.76
CA LEU A 20 -37.92 3.40 -31.26
C LEU A 20 -36.98 3.91 -30.14
N LEU A 21 -35.88 3.17 -29.95
CA LEU A 21 -34.50 3.62 -29.72
C LEU A 21 -34.23 4.87 -28.86
N MET A 22 -33.70 4.66 -27.65
CA MET A 22 -32.45 5.33 -27.23
C MET A 22 -31.56 4.37 -26.46
N THR A 23 -30.40 4.14 -27.05
CA THR A 23 -29.23 3.45 -26.53
C THR A 23 -28.64 4.14 -25.30
N ALA A 24 -27.98 3.32 -24.46
CA ALA A 24 -26.84 3.68 -23.61
C ALA A 24 -27.08 4.56 -22.37
N ALA A 25 -27.04 3.91 -21.21
CA ALA A 25 -26.48 4.51 -20.00
C ALA A 25 -25.88 3.43 -19.07
N CYS A 26 -24.99 2.57 -19.58
CA CYS A 26 -23.95 2.00 -18.72
C CYS A 26 -22.84 3.05 -18.56
N ALA A 27 -23.16 4.17 -17.91
CA ALA A 27 -22.19 5.18 -17.55
C ALA A 27 -21.72 4.93 -16.10
N ARG A 28 -20.78 4.01 -15.95
CA ARG A 28 -19.76 4.08 -14.90
C ARG A 28 -18.41 3.94 -15.59
N GLY A 29 -17.95 5.04 -16.19
CA GLY A 29 -16.53 5.25 -16.40
C GLY A 29 -15.90 5.88 -15.15
N PRO A 30 -14.59 6.08 -15.17
CA PRO A 30 -13.55 5.07 -15.26
C PRO A 30 -13.12 4.65 -13.85
N SER A 31 -12.70 3.39 -13.69
CA SER A 31 -12.01 2.84 -12.51
C SER A 31 -10.62 3.47 -12.25
N GLU A 32 -10.36 4.68 -12.76
CA GLU A 32 -9.07 5.36 -12.75
C GLU A 32 -8.83 6.14 -11.44
N ILE A 33 -9.89 6.47 -10.68
CA ILE A 33 -9.75 7.26 -9.44
C ILE A 33 -9.45 6.38 -8.21
N GLN A 34 -9.63 5.06 -8.27
CA GLN A 34 -9.20 4.15 -7.17
C GLN A 34 -7.79 3.58 -7.35
N THR A 35 -7.14 3.79 -8.50
CA THR A 35 -5.82 3.21 -8.77
C THR A 35 -4.65 4.11 -8.33
N ILE A 36 -4.92 5.38 -7.98
CA ILE A 36 -3.88 6.32 -7.53
C ILE A 36 -3.50 6.10 -6.04
N GLY A 37 -4.31 5.34 -5.28
CA GLY A 37 -4.06 5.07 -3.85
C GLY A 37 -3.30 3.79 -3.50
N GLN A 38 -2.95 2.94 -4.48
CA GLN A 38 -2.27 1.65 -4.25
C GLN A 38 -1.03 1.46 -5.13
N ALA A 39 -0.48 2.56 -5.67
CA ALA A 39 0.82 2.54 -6.33
C ALA A 39 1.93 2.33 -5.28
N GLY A 40 2.17 1.07 -4.89
CA GLY A 40 3.37 0.71 -4.14
C GLY A 40 3.34 -0.67 -3.48
N ILE A 41 2.19 -1.17 -3.01
CA ILE A 41 2.07 -2.58 -2.59
C ILE A 41 1.39 -3.35 -3.71
N ASN A 42 2.02 -4.43 -4.16
CA ASN A 42 1.36 -5.40 -5.03
C ASN A 42 0.16 -6.04 -4.26
N PRO A 43 -1.10 -5.76 -4.65
CA PRO A 43 -2.27 -6.18 -3.88
C PRO A 43 -2.43 -7.70 -3.81
N ASP A 44 -1.99 -8.42 -4.85
CA ASP A 44 -2.08 -9.88 -4.90
C ASP A 44 -1.09 -10.53 -3.93
N LEU A 45 0.15 -10.02 -3.88
CA LEU A 45 1.15 -10.46 -2.91
C LEU A 45 0.68 -10.21 -1.48
N HIS A 46 0.11 -9.03 -1.22
CA HIS A 46 -0.40 -8.69 0.10
C HIS A 46 -1.59 -9.59 0.51
N ALA A 47 -2.56 -9.79 -0.37
CA ALA A 47 -3.70 -10.67 -0.11
C ALA A 47 -3.27 -12.12 0.12
N MET A 48 -2.29 -12.61 -0.64
CA MET A 48 -1.67 -13.92 -0.46
C MET A 48 -0.97 -14.05 0.89
N ALA A 49 -0.20 -13.03 1.30
CA ALA A 49 0.48 -13.02 2.60
C ALA A 49 -0.53 -13.10 3.77
N ILE A 50 -1.62 -12.32 3.72
CA ILE A 50 -2.69 -12.37 4.74
C ILE A 50 -3.36 -13.75 4.76
N ARG A 51 -3.66 -14.31 3.59
CA ARG A 51 -4.27 -15.65 3.48
C ARG A 51 -3.38 -16.72 4.10
N GLU A 52 -2.09 -16.70 3.80
CA GLU A 52 -1.12 -17.65 4.35
C GLU A 52 -1.06 -17.56 5.88
N VAL A 53 -1.02 -16.34 6.44
CA VAL A 53 -1.09 -16.13 7.89
C VAL A 53 -2.34 -16.78 8.50
N ARG A 54 -3.52 -16.62 7.88
CA ARG A 54 -4.77 -17.25 8.35
C ARG A 54 -4.69 -18.77 8.33
N VAL A 55 -4.07 -19.35 7.30
CA VAL A 55 -3.85 -20.81 7.19
C VAL A 55 -2.90 -21.32 8.26
N LEU A 56 -1.79 -20.61 8.52
CA LEU A 56 -0.86 -20.96 9.60
C LEU A 56 -1.56 -20.92 10.96
N GLN A 57 -2.33 -19.86 11.21
CA GLN A 57 -3.08 -19.69 12.46
C GLN A 57 -4.15 -20.77 12.66
N SER A 58 -4.88 -21.18 11.61
CA SER A 58 -5.89 -22.25 11.73
C SER A 58 -5.28 -23.61 12.05
N LYS A 59 -4.00 -23.81 11.71
CA LYS A 59 -3.20 -25.00 12.04
C LYS A 59 -2.46 -24.89 13.39
N GLY A 60 -2.62 -23.79 14.13
CA GLY A 60 -1.87 -23.52 15.36
C GLY A 60 -0.36 -23.29 15.12
N GLN A 61 0.05 -23.00 13.88
CA GLN A 61 1.43 -22.77 13.52
C GLN A 61 1.87 -21.33 13.82
N ARG A 62 3.19 -21.15 14.00
CA ARG A 62 3.78 -19.84 14.30
C ARG A 62 3.80 -18.97 13.05
N VAL A 63 3.48 -17.70 13.25
CA VAL A 63 3.62 -16.65 12.24
C VAL A 63 4.86 -15.83 12.60
N TRP A 64 5.62 -15.41 11.60
CA TRP A 64 6.88 -14.69 11.77
C TRP A 64 6.96 -13.51 10.80
N CYS A 65 7.69 -12.46 11.19
CA CYS A 65 7.87 -11.25 10.38
C CYS A 65 8.51 -11.52 9.02
N VAL A 66 9.56 -12.34 9.00
CA VAL A 66 10.35 -12.67 7.81
C VAL A 66 9.49 -13.33 6.72
N PRO A 67 8.84 -14.50 6.93
CA PRO A 67 7.95 -15.09 5.92
C PRO A 67 6.82 -14.15 5.47
N PHE A 68 6.22 -13.40 6.41
CA PHE A 68 5.17 -12.45 6.07
C PHE A 68 5.69 -11.35 5.13
N ALA A 69 6.79 -10.69 5.48
CA ALA A 69 7.37 -9.62 4.70
C ALA A 69 7.81 -10.10 3.31
N ARG A 70 8.36 -11.31 3.19
CA ARG A 70 8.70 -11.89 1.88
C ARG A 70 7.47 -12.06 0.99
N ASN A 71 6.39 -12.61 1.54
CA ASN A 71 5.17 -12.85 0.80
C ASN A 71 4.48 -11.53 0.41
N ALA A 72 4.50 -10.53 1.29
CA ALA A 72 3.82 -9.25 1.08
C ALA A 72 4.61 -8.27 0.18
N SER A 73 5.94 -8.27 0.24
CA SER A 73 6.80 -7.35 -0.53
C SER A 73 7.39 -7.95 -1.80
N GLY A 74 7.48 -9.28 -1.89
CA GLY A 74 8.21 -9.96 -2.97
C GLY A 74 9.73 -10.07 -2.75
N VAL A 75 10.30 -9.45 -1.71
CA VAL A 75 11.72 -9.62 -1.33
C VAL A 75 11.98 -11.07 -0.91
N GLN A 76 12.89 -11.78 -1.58
CA GLN A 76 13.11 -13.23 -1.42
C GLN A 76 14.25 -13.59 -0.45
N ILE A 77 14.55 -12.71 0.51
CA ILE A 77 15.60 -12.89 1.51
C ILE A 77 15.14 -13.82 2.63
N ARG A 78 16.03 -14.71 3.12
CA ARG A 78 15.74 -15.69 4.19
C ARG A 78 16.72 -15.54 5.35
N GLY A 79 16.32 -16.05 6.52
CA GLY A 79 17.10 -15.98 7.75
C GLY A 79 16.54 -14.95 8.72
N ASN A 80 17.31 -14.65 9.76
CA ASN A 80 16.90 -13.70 10.81
C ASN A 80 16.74 -12.29 10.24
N ALA A 81 15.81 -11.49 10.79
CA ALA A 81 15.52 -10.16 10.27
C ALA A 81 16.74 -9.21 10.32
N ASN A 82 17.61 -9.34 11.33
CA ASN A 82 18.83 -8.54 11.47
C ASN A 82 19.87 -8.79 10.35
N THR A 83 19.82 -9.91 9.63
CA THR A 83 20.74 -10.20 8.52
C THR A 83 20.25 -9.64 7.18
N TRP A 84 18.97 -9.27 7.08
CA TRP A 84 18.35 -8.91 5.80
C TRP A 84 18.99 -7.70 5.14
N TRP A 85 19.38 -6.70 5.93
CA TRP A 85 20.01 -5.49 5.38
C TRP A 85 21.32 -5.79 4.65
N ALA A 86 22.15 -6.66 5.23
CA ALA A 86 23.41 -7.07 4.61
C ALA A 86 23.17 -7.99 3.41
N GLN A 87 22.23 -8.94 3.53
CA GLN A 87 21.89 -9.87 2.45
C GLN A 87 21.24 -9.19 1.24
N ALA A 88 20.52 -8.10 1.45
CA ALA A 88 19.94 -7.30 0.37
C ALA A 88 21.00 -6.64 -0.51
N ASN A 89 22.23 -6.44 -0.01
CA ASN A 89 23.30 -5.81 -0.77
C ASN A 89 23.62 -6.61 -2.05
N GLY A 90 23.49 -5.96 -3.21
CA GLY A 90 23.72 -6.57 -4.52
C GLY A 90 22.57 -7.44 -5.04
N LEU A 91 21.50 -7.64 -4.26
CA LEU A 91 20.28 -8.34 -4.68
C LEU A 91 19.08 -7.41 -4.82
N TYR A 92 19.02 -6.37 -3.97
CA TYR A 92 17.97 -5.37 -3.92
C TYR A 92 18.61 -4.00 -3.69
N GLU A 93 17.98 -2.96 -4.25
CA GLU A 93 18.34 -1.59 -3.90
C GLU A 93 17.98 -1.32 -2.44
N ARG A 94 18.78 -0.45 -1.81
CA ARG A 94 18.64 -0.10 -0.39
C ARG A 94 18.78 1.39 -0.21
N GLY A 95 17.99 1.96 0.71
CA GLY A 95 18.02 3.39 0.97
C GLY A 95 17.49 3.77 2.34
N LYS A 96 17.34 5.08 2.54
CA LYS A 96 16.86 5.69 3.79
C LYS A 96 15.43 6.20 3.70
N GLU A 97 14.89 6.30 2.50
CA GLU A 97 13.56 6.84 2.28
C GLU A 97 12.53 5.73 2.23
N PRO A 98 11.43 5.83 3.00
CA PRO A 98 10.33 4.88 2.91
C PRO A 98 9.62 5.02 1.57
N VAL A 99 9.39 3.89 0.92
CA VAL A 99 8.51 3.80 -0.25
C VAL A 99 7.48 2.72 0.03
N VAL A 100 6.23 2.93 -0.37
CA VAL A 100 5.17 1.92 -0.23
C VAL A 100 5.64 0.61 -0.91
N GLY A 101 5.48 -0.52 -0.21
CA GLY A 101 5.98 -1.85 -0.62
C GLY A 101 7.42 -2.15 -0.21
N SER A 102 8.23 -1.15 0.14
CA SER A 102 9.58 -1.38 0.66
C SER A 102 9.57 -2.08 2.02
N VAL A 103 10.64 -2.79 2.34
CA VAL A 103 10.80 -3.48 3.63
C VAL A 103 11.68 -2.65 4.55
N MET A 104 11.10 -2.12 5.62
CA MET A 104 11.83 -1.52 6.74
C MET A 104 12.60 -2.60 7.50
N ALA A 105 13.93 -2.45 7.59
CA ALA A 105 14.82 -3.41 8.23
C ALA A 105 15.35 -2.89 9.58
N PHE A 106 14.81 -3.40 10.69
CA PHE A 106 15.24 -3.02 12.03
C PHE A 106 16.62 -3.60 12.36
N LYS A 107 17.46 -2.84 13.07
CA LYS A 107 18.72 -3.35 13.61
C LYS A 107 18.44 -4.34 14.75
N GLY A 108 19.34 -5.30 14.91
CA GLY A 108 19.37 -6.12 16.13
C GLY A 108 19.79 -5.27 17.33
N THR A 109 19.08 -5.39 18.45
CA THR A 109 19.41 -4.74 19.72
C THR A 109 19.42 -5.76 20.86
N SER A 110 19.88 -5.39 22.06
CA SER A 110 19.84 -6.30 23.21
C SER A 110 18.43 -6.79 23.56
N ARG A 111 17.40 -5.95 23.33
CA ARG A 111 15.98 -6.28 23.56
C ARG A 111 15.31 -6.95 22.37
N ASN A 112 15.89 -6.81 21.17
CA ASN A 112 15.43 -7.45 19.95
C ASN A 112 16.62 -7.98 19.11
N PRO A 113 17.29 -9.06 19.56
CA PRO A 113 18.57 -9.48 18.98
C PRO A 113 18.45 -9.98 17.54
N MET A 114 17.30 -10.56 17.20
CA MET A 114 17.02 -11.06 15.84
C MET A 114 16.59 -9.97 14.87
N GLY A 115 16.47 -8.72 15.32
CA GLY A 115 15.92 -7.62 14.54
C GLY A 115 14.43 -7.82 14.23
N HIS A 116 13.92 -7.05 13.29
CA HIS A 116 12.54 -7.14 12.81
C HIS A 116 12.45 -6.60 11.38
N VAL A 117 11.42 -7.01 10.66
CA VAL A 117 11.11 -6.46 9.34
C VAL A 117 9.62 -6.13 9.24
N ALA A 118 9.31 -5.03 8.58
CA ALA A 118 7.95 -4.56 8.34
C ALA A 118 7.84 -4.01 6.92
N VAL A 119 6.70 -4.24 6.25
CA VAL A 119 6.46 -3.74 4.90
C VAL A 119 5.75 -2.40 5.00
N VAL A 120 6.24 -1.38 4.31
CA VAL A 120 5.59 -0.06 4.29
C VAL A 120 4.29 -0.15 3.51
N SER A 121 3.17 0.17 4.16
CA SER A 121 1.85 0.17 3.54
C SER A 121 1.33 1.52 3.12
N GLU A 122 1.84 2.58 3.72
CA GLU A 122 1.49 3.95 3.37
C GLU A 122 2.59 4.90 3.83
N VAL A 123 2.88 5.94 3.04
CA VAL A 123 3.71 7.07 3.49
C VAL A 123 2.77 8.22 3.82
N VAL A 124 2.60 8.50 5.12
CA VAL A 124 1.61 9.47 5.62
C VAL A 124 2.19 10.88 5.60
N SER A 125 3.45 11.02 5.98
CA SER A 125 4.18 12.29 6.01
C SER A 125 5.69 12.04 5.96
N PRO A 126 6.54 13.09 5.86
CA PRO A 126 7.99 12.92 5.92
C PRO A 126 8.52 12.19 7.17
N ARG A 127 7.73 12.15 8.25
CA ARG A 127 8.08 11.52 9.54
C ARG A 127 7.09 10.46 10.01
N GLU A 128 6.10 10.10 9.20
CA GLU A 128 5.14 9.06 9.57
C GLU A 128 4.85 8.15 8.37
N ILE A 129 4.90 6.85 8.62
CA ILE A 129 4.44 5.83 7.69
C ILE A 129 3.50 4.86 8.40
N LYS A 130 2.74 4.09 7.63
CA LYS A 130 2.07 2.88 8.10
C LYS A 130 2.84 1.65 7.64
N VAL A 131 2.87 0.62 8.47
CA VAL A 131 3.52 -0.66 8.14
C VAL A 131 2.65 -1.86 8.47
N ASP A 132 2.84 -2.90 7.68
CA ASP A 132 2.28 -4.22 7.88
C ASP A 132 3.39 -5.17 8.33
N HIS A 133 3.14 -5.92 9.40
CA HIS A 133 4.14 -6.82 9.98
C HIS A 133 3.49 -7.94 10.78
N ALA A 134 4.30 -8.95 11.11
CA ALA A 134 3.84 -10.06 11.92
C ALA A 134 4.76 -10.36 13.09
N ASN A 135 4.22 -10.97 14.13
CA ASN A 135 4.92 -11.45 15.31
C ASN A 135 5.63 -10.38 16.15
N TRP A 136 5.28 -9.10 15.98
CA TRP A 136 5.64 -8.07 16.97
C TRP A 136 4.90 -8.32 18.29
N LYS A 137 3.59 -8.55 18.18
CA LYS A 137 2.84 -9.33 19.16
C LYS A 137 2.85 -10.80 18.73
N ARG A 138 3.24 -11.70 19.64
CA ARG A 138 3.45 -13.13 19.36
C ARG A 138 2.29 -13.73 18.55
N ASN A 139 2.61 -14.37 17.43
CA ASN A 139 1.68 -15.04 16.51
C ASN A 139 0.53 -14.17 15.95
N LYS A 140 0.66 -12.84 15.98
CA LYS A 140 -0.31 -11.90 15.42
C LYS A 140 0.24 -11.18 14.21
N ILE A 141 -0.63 -10.91 13.25
CA ILE A 141 -0.40 -9.95 12.17
C ILE A 141 -0.98 -8.60 12.63
N SER A 142 -0.28 -7.53 12.31
CA SER A 142 -0.68 -6.16 12.54
C SER A 142 -0.56 -5.42 11.21
N LEU A 143 -1.65 -4.78 10.80
CA LEU A 143 -1.78 -4.09 9.51
C LEU A 143 -2.01 -2.60 9.78
N GLY A 144 -1.39 -1.73 8.98
CA GLY A 144 -1.57 -0.29 9.05
C GLY A 144 -1.03 0.34 10.34
N MET A 145 -0.02 -0.27 10.97
CA MET A 145 0.52 0.23 12.24
C MET A 145 1.36 1.49 11.99
N SER A 146 1.16 2.54 12.78
CA SER A 146 1.95 3.77 12.64
C SER A 146 3.40 3.57 13.04
N VAL A 147 4.32 4.13 12.25
CA VAL A 147 5.72 4.28 12.59
C VAL A 147 6.12 5.74 12.42
N GLN A 148 6.69 6.30 13.49
CA GLN A 148 7.17 7.67 13.51
C GLN A 148 8.69 7.71 13.44
N ASP A 149 9.23 8.55 12.56
CA ASP A 149 10.65 8.92 12.58
C ASP A 149 10.93 9.90 13.70
N VAL A 150 11.68 9.44 14.71
CA VAL A 150 12.12 10.23 15.85
C VAL A 150 13.61 10.55 15.78
N SER A 151 14.26 10.30 14.64
CA SER A 151 15.66 10.64 14.41
C SER A 151 15.86 12.17 14.46
N PRO A 152 16.97 12.64 15.05
CA PRO A 152 17.28 14.07 15.06
C PRO A 152 17.45 14.67 13.66
N LEU A 153 17.86 13.85 12.68
CA LEU A 153 18.22 14.29 11.33
C LEU A 153 17.12 14.10 10.28
N ASN A 154 15.95 13.56 10.65
CA ASN A 154 14.89 13.22 9.68
C ASN A 154 15.33 12.18 8.64
N ASP A 155 16.18 11.24 9.04
CA ASP A 155 16.83 10.26 8.15
C ASP A 155 16.34 8.83 8.41
N TRP A 156 15.22 8.69 9.14
CA TRP A 156 14.64 7.42 9.55
C TRP A 156 15.59 6.52 10.35
N SER A 157 16.70 7.04 10.90
CA SER A 157 17.68 6.19 11.61
C SER A 157 17.15 5.62 12.93
N ASP A 158 16.17 6.29 13.54
CA ASP A 158 15.53 5.93 14.81
C ASP A 158 14.01 6.11 14.72
N VAL A 159 13.25 5.05 15.01
CA VAL A 159 11.79 5.06 14.86
C VAL A 159 11.06 4.60 16.12
N ARG A 160 9.80 5.04 16.27
CA ARG A 160 8.85 4.44 17.21
C ARG A 160 7.76 3.72 16.43
N LEU A 161 7.59 2.43 16.72
CA LEU A 161 6.53 1.59 16.15
C LEU A 161 5.36 1.48 17.12
N GLU A 162 4.16 1.72 16.61
CA GLU A 162 2.90 1.50 17.29
C GLU A 162 2.70 0.00 17.56
N SER A 163 2.48 -0.35 18.84
CA SER A 163 2.27 -1.75 19.26
C SER A 163 0.78 -2.09 19.41
N GLN A 164 -0.01 -1.07 19.73
CA GLN A 164 -1.47 -1.06 19.91
C GLN A 164 -1.94 0.35 19.54
N ALA A 165 -3.20 0.52 19.13
CA ALA A 165 -3.74 1.81 18.73
C ALA A 165 -3.43 2.92 19.75
N GLY A 166 -2.71 3.96 19.31
CA GLY A 166 -2.29 5.10 20.13
C GLY A 166 -1.11 4.84 21.08
N SER A 167 -0.50 3.66 21.07
CA SER A 167 0.58 3.27 21.99
C SER A 167 1.87 2.86 21.26
N TYR A 168 2.88 3.72 21.38
CA TYR A 168 4.19 3.54 20.77
C TYR A 168 5.17 2.83 21.70
N GLY A 169 5.97 1.94 21.12
CA GLY A 169 7.05 1.25 21.83
C GLY A 169 8.26 2.13 22.13
N SER A 170 9.35 1.47 22.52
CA SER A 170 10.68 2.11 22.63
C SER A 170 11.14 2.69 21.28
N VAL A 171 12.19 3.50 21.32
CA VAL A 171 12.92 3.90 20.11
C VAL A 171 13.69 2.69 19.59
N TYR A 172 13.53 2.37 18.32
CA TYR A 172 14.22 1.29 17.64
C TYR A 172 15.07 1.86 16.50
N PRO A 173 16.36 1.54 16.46
CA PRO A 173 17.19 1.93 15.34
C PRO A 173 16.93 1.00 14.16
N ILE A 174 16.86 1.55 12.95
CA ILE A 174 16.73 0.77 11.72
C ILE A 174 17.95 0.96 10.83
N ASN A 175 18.17 0.01 9.92
CA ASN A 175 19.21 0.13 8.90
C ASN A 175 18.74 1.00 7.73
N GLY A 176 17.47 0.90 7.36
CA GLY A 176 16.84 1.59 6.25
C GLY A 176 15.75 0.74 5.62
N PHE A 177 15.52 0.96 4.32
CA PHE A 177 14.47 0.34 3.52
C PHE A 177 15.08 -0.47 2.37
N ILE A 178 14.55 -1.68 2.15
CA ILE A 178 14.90 -2.57 1.05
C ILE A 178 13.82 -2.47 -0.01
N TYR A 179 14.18 -2.15 -1.25
CA TYR A 179 13.24 -1.92 -2.33
C TYR A 179 13.06 -3.19 -3.19
N PRO A 180 11.85 -3.75 -3.29
CA PRO A 180 11.60 -5.00 -4.05
C PRO A 180 11.80 -4.82 -5.56
N ASP A 181 11.48 -3.64 -6.09
CA ASP A 181 11.71 -3.26 -7.48
C ASP A 181 12.71 -2.10 -7.53
N ALA A 182 13.74 -2.20 -8.38
CA ALA A 182 14.73 -1.15 -8.54
C ALA A 182 14.10 0.19 -9.02
N LYS A 183 12.96 0.14 -9.72
CA LYS A 183 12.19 1.33 -10.13
C LYS A 183 11.46 2.01 -8.97
N SER A 184 11.25 1.30 -7.86
CA SER A 184 10.60 1.84 -6.67
C SER A 184 11.58 2.48 -5.69
N ALA A 185 12.89 2.39 -5.93
CA ALA A 185 13.84 3.24 -5.24
C ALA A 185 13.54 4.71 -5.62
N PRO A 186 13.65 5.68 -4.70
CA PRO A 186 13.53 7.09 -5.05
C PRO A 186 14.50 7.39 -6.20
N SER A 187 13.97 7.72 -7.39
CA SER A 187 14.82 8.14 -8.49
C SER A 187 15.40 9.50 -8.12
N ASN A 188 16.73 9.62 -8.20
CA ASN A 188 17.42 10.89 -7.98
C ASN A 188 17.23 11.83 -9.20
N GLU A 189 16.01 11.87 -9.76
CA GLU A 189 15.63 12.56 -11.00
C GLU A 189 15.32 14.05 -10.77
N MET A 190 15.67 14.59 -9.60
CA MET A 190 15.59 16.03 -9.29
C MET A 190 16.91 16.76 -9.63
N THR A 191 17.60 16.38 -10.71
CA THR A 191 18.78 17.12 -11.22
C THR A 191 18.75 17.29 -12.75
N GLN A 192 17.69 16.89 -13.43
CA GLN A 192 17.51 17.24 -14.85
C GLN A 192 16.66 18.52 -14.90
N PRO A 193 17.23 19.69 -15.22
CA PRO A 193 16.40 20.86 -15.51
C PRO A 193 15.46 20.51 -16.67
N PRO A 194 14.21 21.00 -16.68
CA PRO A 194 13.29 20.72 -17.77
C PRO A 194 13.91 21.24 -19.06
N MET A 195 14.26 20.32 -19.96
CA MET A 195 14.58 20.66 -21.35
C MET A 195 13.28 21.12 -22.01
N PHE A 196 12.90 22.38 -21.76
CA PHE A 196 12.03 23.09 -22.67
C PHE A 196 12.83 23.32 -23.96
N ALA A 197 12.73 22.38 -24.88
CA ALA A 197 13.17 22.55 -26.24
C ALA A 197 12.32 23.67 -26.87
N PHE A 198 12.80 24.91 -26.77
CA PHE A 198 12.33 25.99 -27.63
C PHE A 198 12.75 25.63 -29.06
N SER A 199 11.78 25.10 -29.82
CA SER A 199 11.90 24.98 -31.27
C SER A 199 11.90 26.40 -31.85
N ALA A 200 13.09 26.97 -32.02
CA ALA A 200 13.25 28.19 -32.79
C ALA A 200 13.07 27.85 -34.27
N ALA A 201 11.99 28.34 -34.87
CA ALA A 201 11.77 28.25 -36.30
C ALA A 201 12.85 29.07 -37.05
N PRO A 202 13.38 28.58 -38.18
CA PRO A 202 14.28 29.37 -39.01
C PRO A 202 13.50 30.47 -39.74
N THR A 203 13.89 31.72 -39.50
CA THR A 203 13.52 32.87 -40.33
C THR A 203 14.08 32.67 -41.73
N GLN A 204 13.20 32.49 -42.72
CA GLN A 204 13.57 32.65 -44.13
C GLN A 204 13.50 34.14 -44.49
N SER A 205 14.63 34.69 -44.89
CA SER A 205 14.74 35.99 -45.55
C SER A 205 14.36 35.87 -47.03
N ASN A 206 13.50 36.77 -47.50
CA ASN A 206 13.53 37.33 -48.85
C ASN A 206 12.95 38.75 -48.80
#